data_AF-A0A2S6AD77-F1
#
_entry.id   AF-A0A2S6AD77-F1
#
_cell.length_a   1.000
_cell.length_b   1.000
_cell.length_c   1.000
_cell.angle_alpha   90.00
_cell.angle_beta   90.00
_cell.angle_gamma   90.00
#
_symmetry.space_group_name_H-M   'P 1'
#
loop_
_entity.id
_entity.type
_entity.pdbx_description
1 polymer ?
#
loop_
_entity_poly.entity_id
_entity_poly.type
_entity_poly.pdbx_seq_one_letter_code
_entity_poly.pdbx_strand_id
1 'polypeptide(L)'
;MNFASTAPGARRGTVRRAESDVQGPGYDLPTVDIRLGDRVPSMFGEYARRRIGDAARCAPSPVASIRVRLADHRESALANPFVAQADIVAERALRVQVTGATARDAVDLLQTRTRARLRMPIGGGATQRQRCEPPAATLLYLRPVTQRKIVRTKCFHLLDRTAAEAAADMALMDYDFWLFAESGAETESVLARTTGGHYRLIRLDERAATADSANLPLTVADAPAPVLDRAEALARLQLSGSPFLFYRDRELDRGCVFYHRYDGHYGFITSRR
;
A
#
# COMPACT_ATOMS: atom_id res chain seq x y z
N MET A 1 31.94 -14.27 -48.83
CA MET A 1 31.89 -15.40 -49.78
C MET A 1 30.49 -15.45 -50.35
N ASN A 2 30.32 -14.96 -51.58
CA ASN A 2 29.13 -15.15 -52.40
C ASN A 2 29.15 -16.57 -52.98
N PHE A 3 27.99 -17.19 -53.16
CA PHE A 3 27.58 -17.78 -54.45
C PHE A 3 26.07 -18.06 -54.43
N ALA A 4 25.39 -17.60 -55.48
CA ALA A 4 24.00 -17.85 -55.81
C ALA A 4 23.90 -19.05 -56.78
N SER A 5 22.75 -19.75 -56.81
CA SER A 5 22.20 -20.30 -58.07
C SER A 5 20.72 -20.75 -57.96
N THR A 6 19.87 -20.00 -58.67
CA THR A 6 18.87 -20.40 -59.71
C THR A 6 17.71 -21.38 -59.44
N ALA A 7 16.50 -20.87 -59.76
CA ALA A 7 15.13 -21.44 -59.80
C ALA A 7 14.87 -22.37 -61.02
N PRO A 8 13.63 -22.74 -61.52
CA PRO A 8 12.24 -22.40 -61.14
C PRO A 8 11.18 -23.55 -61.25
N GLY A 9 9.90 -23.26 -60.94
CA GLY A 9 8.76 -24.13 -61.28
C GLY A 9 7.42 -23.63 -60.74
N ALA A 10 6.58 -23.07 -61.61
CA ALA A 10 5.28 -22.45 -61.30
C ALA A 10 4.09 -23.40 -61.54
N ARG A 11 3.00 -23.28 -60.76
CA ARG A 11 1.64 -22.85 -61.23
C ARG A 11 0.48 -23.19 -60.25
N ARG A 12 -0.26 -22.11 -59.92
CA ARG A 12 -1.73 -21.88 -59.90
C ARG A 12 -2.67 -22.53 -58.88
N GLY A 13 -3.49 -21.63 -58.29
CA GLY A 13 -4.86 -21.82 -57.79
C GLY A 13 -4.90 -21.88 -56.26
N THR A 14 -5.63 -21.06 -55.51
CA THR A 14 -6.86 -20.31 -55.77
C THR A 14 -7.03 -19.19 -54.73
N VAL A 15 -7.76 -18.17 -55.14
CA VAL A 15 -8.18 -17.00 -54.37
C VAL A 15 -9.12 -17.39 -53.22
N ARG A 16 -8.85 -16.91 -52.00
CA ARG A 16 -9.86 -16.26 -51.15
C ARG A 16 -9.21 -15.10 -50.39
N ARG A 17 -9.77 -13.92 -50.64
CA ARG A 17 -9.42 -12.63 -50.05
C ARG A 17 -10.40 -12.35 -48.92
N ALA A 18 -9.86 -11.73 -47.87
CA ALA A 18 -10.55 -10.98 -46.81
C ALA A 18 -11.32 -11.79 -45.77
N GLU A 19 -10.72 -11.88 -44.58
CA GLU A 19 -11.31 -11.41 -43.32
C GLU A 19 -10.12 -10.92 -42.47
N SER A 20 -9.66 -9.69 -42.70
CA SER A 20 -9.82 -8.58 -41.74
C SER A 20 -9.36 -8.94 -40.33
N ASP A 21 -8.04 -8.88 -40.12
CA ASP A 21 -7.42 -8.56 -38.84
C ASP A 21 -8.06 -7.27 -38.30
N VAL A 22 -8.98 -7.45 -37.37
CA VAL A 22 -9.31 -6.40 -36.40
C VAL A 22 -8.76 -6.90 -35.06
N GLN A 23 -7.44 -6.80 -34.89
CA GLN A 23 -6.87 -6.63 -33.57
C GLN A 23 -7.49 -5.34 -33.01
N GLY A 24 -8.58 -5.47 -32.26
CA GLY A 24 -8.95 -4.46 -31.27
C GLY A 24 -7.73 -4.23 -30.36
N PRO A 25 -7.61 -3.05 -29.70
CA PRO A 25 -6.47 -2.78 -28.83
C PRO A 25 -6.39 -3.93 -27.83
N GLY A 26 -5.29 -4.68 -27.89
CA GLY A 26 -4.98 -5.70 -26.91
C GLY A 26 -4.87 -4.98 -25.57
N TYR A 27 -5.94 -4.98 -24.80
CA TYR A 27 -5.87 -4.64 -23.40
C TYR A 27 -5.03 -5.75 -22.78
N ASP A 28 -3.73 -5.51 -22.65
CA ASP A 28 -2.84 -6.38 -21.88
C ASP A 28 -3.54 -6.66 -20.56
N LEU A 29 -3.93 -7.92 -20.38
CA LEU A 29 -4.58 -8.32 -19.14
C LEU A 29 -3.57 -8.05 -18.01
N PRO A 30 -4.00 -7.43 -16.91
CA PRO A 30 -3.08 -7.09 -15.83
C PRO A 30 -2.37 -8.35 -15.36
N THR A 31 -1.05 -8.28 -15.20
CA THR A 31 -0.31 -9.40 -14.60
C THR A 31 -0.73 -9.52 -13.14
N VAL A 32 -1.32 -10.66 -12.76
CA VAL A 32 -1.78 -10.93 -11.38
C VAL A 32 -0.87 -11.97 -10.71
N ASP A 33 0.05 -11.49 -9.88
CA ASP A 33 0.94 -12.29 -9.02
C ASP A 33 0.21 -12.63 -7.71
N ILE A 34 0.15 -13.90 -7.34
CA ILE A 34 -0.50 -14.36 -6.10
C ILE A 34 0.53 -14.99 -5.18
N ARG A 35 0.58 -14.51 -3.94
CA ARG A 35 1.39 -15.10 -2.88
C ARG A 35 0.49 -15.55 -1.74
N LEU A 36 0.58 -16.84 -1.43
CA LEU A 36 -0.15 -17.45 -0.33
C LEU A 36 0.81 -17.64 0.85
N GLY A 37 0.32 -17.39 2.07
CA GLY A 37 0.99 -17.82 3.28
C GLY A 37 0.92 -19.34 3.43
N ASP A 38 1.86 -19.91 4.17
CA ASP A 38 2.10 -21.37 4.22
C ASP A 38 0.86 -22.21 4.61
N ARG A 39 -0.04 -21.62 5.41
CA ARG A 39 -1.27 -22.29 5.91
C ARG A 39 -2.49 -22.06 5.04
N VAL A 40 -2.38 -21.31 3.93
CA VAL A 40 -3.50 -21.00 3.04
C VAL A 40 -3.57 -22.03 1.91
N PRO A 41 -4.68 -22.78 1.77
CA PRO A 41 -4.83 -23.76 0.69
C PRO A 41 -4.68 -23.14 -0.71
N SER A 42 -3.98 -23.86 -1.61
CA SER A 42 -3.66 -23.39 -2.98
C SER A 42 -4.89 -23.02 -3.82
N MET A 43 -6.03 -23.66 -3.57
CA MET A 43 -7.32 -23.36 -4.22
C MET A 43 -7.73 -21.89 -4.07
N PHE A 44 -7.35 -21.23 -2.96
CA PHE A 44 -7.62 -19.81 -2.76
C PHE A 44 -6.76 -18.91 -3.63
N GLY A 45 -5.62 -19.41 -4.15
CA GLY A 45 -4.78 -18.68 -5.08
C GLY A 45 -5.47 -18.44 -6.41
N GLU A 46 -6.03 -19.48 -7.01
CA GLU A 46 -6.82 -19.36 -8.24
C GLU A 46 -8.10 -18.56 -8.02
N TYR A 47 -8.76 -18.76 -6.87
CA TYR A 47 -9.92 -17.96 -6.49
C TYR A 47 -9.58 -16.46 -6.44
N ALA A 48 -8.50 -16.08 -5.74
CA ALA A 48 -8.05 -14.71 -5.65
C ALA A 48 -7.66 -14.12 -7.02
N ARG A 49 -6.93 -14.88 -7.84
CA ARG A 49 -6.54 -14.45 -9.19
C ARG A 49 -7.76 -14.10 -10.02
N ARG A 50 -8.77 -14.99 -10.06
CA ARG A 50 -10.00 -14.75 -10.79
C ARG A 50 -10.72 -13.52 -10.28
N ARG A 51 -11.01 -13.45 -8.98
CA ARG A 51 -11.82 -12.36 -8.39
C ARG A 51 -11.16 -11.00 -8.57
N ILE A 52 -9.86 -10.90 -8.35
CA ILE A 52 -9.12 -9.64 -8.51
C ILE A 52 -8.93 -9.27 -9.97
N GLY A 53 -8.71 -10.25 -10.85
CA GLY A 53 -8.73 -10.04 -12.30
C GLY A 53 -10.07 -9.46 -12.78
N ASP A 54 -11.20 -9.97 -12.27
CA ASP A 54 -12.53 -9.44 -12.58
C ASP A 54 -12.68 -7.98 -12.15
N ALA A 55 -12.17 -7.62 -10.96
CA ALA A 55 -12.22 -6.24 -10.47
C ALA A 55 -11.40 -5.28 -11.36
N ALA A 56 -10.23 -5.73 -11.83
CA ALA A 56 -9.35 -4.96 -12.70
C ALA A 56 -9.92 -4.75 -14.10
N ARG A 57 -10.60 -5.76 -14.68
CA ARG A 57 -11.27 -5.62 -15.98
C ARG A 57 -12.40 -4.60 -15.98
N CYS A 58 -12.98 -4.32 -14.82
CA CYS A 58 -14.01 -3.29 -14.66
C CYS A 58 -13.46 -1.94 -14.20
N ALA A 59 -12.14 -1.75 -14.22
CA ALA A 59 -11.50 -0.48 -13.87
C ALA A 59 -11.69 0.56 -14.99
N PRO A 60 -11.85 1.85 -14.64
CA PRO A 60 -11.96 2.92 -15.62
C PRO A 60 -10.63 3.25 -16.32
N SER A 61 -9.49 2.94 -15.69
CA SER A 61 -8.14 3.16 -16.24
C SER A 61 -7.36 1.84 -16.33
N PRO A 62 -6.37 1.72 -17.22
CA PRO A 62 -5.51 0.54 -17.32
C PRO A 62 -4.79 0.19 -16.02
N VAL A 63 -4.69 -1.11 -15.73
CA VAL A 63 -3.95 -1.66 -14.60
C VAL A 63 -2.76 -2.44 -15.15
N ALA A 64 -1.54 -2.02 -14.80
CA ALA A 64 -0.32 -2.65 -15.30
C ALA A 64 -0.03 -3.98 -14.58
N SER A 65 -0.11 -4.00 -13.25
CA SER A 65 0.10 -5.21 -12.48
C SER A 65 -0.61 -5.19 -11.13
N ILE A 66 -0.90 -6.38 -10.61
CA ILE A 66 -1.48 -6.58 -9.29
C ILE A 66 -0.70 -7.68 -8.59
N ARG A 67 -0.25 -7.41 -7.37
CA ARG A 67 0.31 -8.41 -6.46
C ARG A 67 -0.63 -8.61 -5.30
N VAL A 68 -1.18 -9.81 -5.18
CA VAL A 68 -2.03 -10.21 -4.06
C VAL A 68 -1.24 -11.04 -3.07
N ARG A 69 -1.39 -10.73 -1.79
CA ARG A 69 -0.92 -11.56 -0.68
C ARG A 69 -2.12 -11.99 0.16
N LEU A 70 -2.22 -13.29 0.43
CA LEU A 70 -3.23 -13.84 1.33
C LEU A 70 -2.51 -14.60 2.45
N ALA A 71 -2.74 -14.20 3.70
CA ALA A 71 -2.09 -14.78 4.86
C ALA A 71 -3.11 -15.18 5.92
N ASP A 72 -2.83 -16.27 6.63
CA ASP A 72 -3.61 -16.81 7.74
C ASP A 72 -2.88 -16.54 9.06
N HIS A 73 -3.57 -15.91 10.01
CA HIS A 73 -3.10 -15.65 11.36
C HIS A 73 -4.03 -16.25 12.43
N ARG A 74 -4.62 -17.43 12.21
CA ARG A 74 -5.50 -18.13 13.19
C ARG A 74 -4.87 -18.39 14.56
N GLU A 75 -3.55 -18.36 14.67
CA GLU A 75 -2.85 -18.38 15.97
C GLU A 75 -3.13 -17.13 16.82
N SER A 76 -3.70 -16.10 16.19
CA SER A 76 -4.19 -14.88 16.82
C SER A 76 -5.61 -15.06 17.31
N ALA A 77 -5.92 -14.57 18.51
CA ALA A 77 -7.28 -14.53 19.07
C ALA A 77 -8.20 -13.50 18.38
N LEU A 78 -7.93 -13.15 17.12
CA LEU A 78 -8.70 -12.19 16.33
C LEU A 78 -9.94 -12.85 15.74
N ALA A 79 -11.05 -12.11 15.73
CA ALA A 79 -12.27 -12.52 15.04
C ALA A 79 -12.06 -12.72 13.52
N ASN A 80 -11.13 -11.98 12.92
CA ASN A 80 -10.82 -12.00 11.48
C ASN A 80 -9.33 -12.35 11.25
N PRO A 81 -8.95 -13.63 11.27
CA PRO A 81 -7.54 -14.04 11.20
C PRO A 81 -6.94 -13.98 9.79
N PHE A 82 -7.75 -13.91 8.74
CA PHE A 82 -7.24 -13.84 7.37
C PHE A 82 -6.97 -12.41 6.95
N VAL A 83 -5.79 -12.15 6.43
CA VAL A 83 -5.39 -10.85 5.86
C VAL A 83 -5.19 -11.01 4.37
N ALA A 84 -5.93 -10.25 3.58
CA ALA A 84 -5.76 -10.17 2.14
C ALA A 84 -5.31 -8.77 1.75
N GLN A 85 -4.28 -8.69 0.92
CA GLN A 85 -3.66 -7.43 0.52
C GLN A 85 -3.41 -7.43 -0.98
N ALA A 86 -3.81 -6.37 -1.68
CA ALA A 86 -3.44 -6.12 -3.07
C ALA A 86 -2.55 -4.88 -3.15
N ASP A 87 -1.36 -5.02 -3.73
CA ASP A 87 -0.54 -3.91 -4.20
C ASP A 87 -0.79 -3.78 -5.72
N ILE A 88 -1.31 -2.65 -6.19
CA ILE A 88 -1.79 -2.45 -7.57
C ILE A 88 -1.00 -1.31 -8.20
N VAL A 89 -0.46 -1.56 -9.40
CA VAL A 89 0.21 -0.57 -10.23
C VAL A 89 -0.73 -0.20 -11.37
N ALA A 90 -1.20 1.04 -11.36
CA ALA A 90 -2.02 1.66 -12.41
C ALA A 90 -1.51 3.09 -12.63
N GLU A 91 -2.30 3.98 -13.26
CA GLU A 91 -1.99 5.43 -13.35
C GLU A 91 -1.63 6.05 -12.00
N ARG A 92 -2.21 5.51 -10.91
CA ARG A 92 -1.78 5.74 -9.54
C ARG A 92 -1.53 4.40 -8.85
N ALA A 93 -0.48 4.33 -8.04
CA ALA A 93 -0.26 3.18 -7.18
C ALA A 93 -1.37 3.12 -6.11
N LEU A 94 -1.93 1.93 -5.91
CA LEU A 94 -2.95 1.67 -4.91
C LEU A 94 -2.52 0.50 -4.06
N ARG A 95 -2.86 0.56 -2.78
CA ARG A 95 -2.81 -0.60 -1.90
C ARG A 95 -4.17 -0.77 -1.25
N VAL A 96 -4.58 -2.02 -1.15
CA VAL A 96 -5.86 -2.40 -0.55
C VAL A 96 -5.57 -3.52 0.44
N GLN A 97 -6.00 -3.36 1.68
CA GLN A 97 -5.89 -4.35 2.71
C GLN A 97 -7.25 -4.59 3.36
N VAL A 98 -7.57 -5.87 3.58
CA VAL A 98 -8.79 -6.29 4.27
C VAL A 98 -8.48 -7.42 5.23
N THR A 99 -9.34 -7.58 6.23
CA THR A 99 -9.35 -8.75 7.10
C THR A 99 -10.67 -9.50 6.95
N GLY A 100 -10.66 -10.82 7.11
CA GLY A 100 -11.85 -11.66 7.01
C GLY A 100 -11.82 -12.84 7.99
N ALA A 101 -13.01 -13.35 8.33
CA ALA A 101 -13.18 -14.54 9.16
C ALA A 101 -12.68 -15.81 8.45
N THR A 102 -12.85 -15.87 7.12
CA THR A 102 -12.35 -16.94 6.26
C THR A 102 -11.48 -16.41 5.12
N ALA A 103 -10.66 -17.29 4.52
CA ALA A 103 -9.89 -16.97 3.32
C ALA A 103 -10.79 -16.51 2.16
N ARG A 104 -11.98 -17.11 2.02
CA ARG A 104 -12.97 -16.73 1.01
C ARG A 104 -13.49 -15.32 1.26
N ASP A 105 -13.93 -15.05 2.48
CA ASP A 105 -14.45 -13.72 2.85
C ASP A 105 -13.40 -12.64 2.64
N ALA A 106 -12.15 -12.91 3.02
CA ALA A 106 -11.04 -11.99 2.81
C ALA A 106 -10.82 -11.68 1.32
N VAL A 107 -10.91 -12.68 0.43
CA VAL A 107 -10.79 -12.46 -1.02
C VAL A 107 -11.99 -11.69 -1.58
N ASP A 108 -13.22 -12.00 -1.14
CA ASP A 108 -14.42 -11.32 -1.61
C ASP A 108 -14.49 -9.85 -1.15
N LEU A 109 -14.08 -9.58 0.10
CA LEU A 109 -13.88 -8.23 0.61
C LEU A 109 -12.78 -7.50 -0.17
N LEU A 110 -11.66 -8.18 -0.47
CA LEU A 110 -10.56 -7.59 -1.24
C LEU A 110 -11.02 -7.19 -2.63
N GLN A 111 -11.81 -8.05 -3.31
CA GLN A 111 -12.38 -7.73 -4.61
C GLN A 111 -13.29 -6.50 -4.54
N THR A 112 -14.20 -6.48 -3.57
CA THR A 112 -15.18 -5.40 -3.41
C THR A 112 -14.47 -4.07 -3.18
N ARG A 113 -13.53 -4.04 -2.23
CA ARG A 113 -12.75 -2.84 -1.90
C ARG A 113 -11.85 -2.42 -3.06
N THR A 114 -11.22 -3.36 -3.77
CA THR A 114 -10.40 -3.07 -4.96
C THR A 114 -11.23 -2.41 -6.07
N ARG A 115 -12.42 -2.94 -6.36
CA ARG A 115 -13.32 -2.37 -7.37
C ARG A 115 -13.76 -0.95 -7.02
N ALA A 116 -14.04 -0.69 -5.73
CA ALA A 116 -14.35 0.65 -5.26
C ALA A 116 -13.16 1.60 -5.41
N ARG A 117 -11.95 1.17 -5.03
CA ARG A 117 -10.71 1.98 -5.11
C ARG A 117 -10.29 2.31 -6.54
N LEU A 118 -10.48 1.39 -7.47
CA LEU A 118 -10.20 1.62 -8.90
C LEU A 118 -11.19 2.60 -9.53
N ARG A 119 -12.44 2.65 -9.05
CA ARG A 119 -13.47 3.58 -9.54
C ARG A 119 -13.38 4.99 -8.95
N MET A 120 -12.64 5.18 -7.86
CA MET A 120 -12.50 6.52 -7.25
C MET A 120 -11.87 7.50 -8.25
N PRO A 121 -12.40 8.72 -8.41
CA PRO A 121 -11.84 9.70 -9.32
C PRO A 121 -10.39 10.05 -8.97
N ILE A 122 -9.60 10.37 -9.98
CA ILE A 122 -8.24 10.89 -9.82
C ILE A 122 -8.35 12.36 -9.41
N GLY A 123 -7.59 12.80 -8.40
CA GLY A 123 -7.58 14.20 -7.97
C GLY A 123 -8.69 14.64 -7.00
N GLY A 124 -9.60 13.75 -6.57
CA GLY A 124 -10.56 14.11 -5.50
C GLY A 124 -9.82 14.47 -4.22
N GLY A 125 -10.09 15.64 -3.63
CA GLY A 125 -9.45 16.10 -2.39
C GLY A 125 -9.71 15.16 -1.20
N ALA A 126 -8.93 15.33 -0.13
CA ALA A 126 -9.01 14.49 1.09
C ALA A 126 -10.44 14.40 1.65
N THR A 127 -11.23 15.48 1.53
CA THR A 127 -12.63 15.59 1.96
C THR A 127 -13.59 14.68 1.19
N GLN A 128 -13.42 14.53 -0.13
CA GLN A 128 -14.25 13.61 -0.93
C GLN A 128 -13.86 12.14 -0.70
N ARG A 129 -12.59 11.89 -0.35
CA ARG A 129 -12.06 10.54 -0.02
C ARG A 129 -12.45 10.04 1.36
N GLN A 130 -12.77 10.95 2.30
CA GLN A 130 -13.23 10.66 3.66
C GLN A 130 -14.63 10.03 3.70
N ARG A 131 -15.41 10.18 2.62
CA ARG A 131 -16.73 9.55 2.46
C ARG A 131 -16.65 8.07 2.10
N CYS A 132 -15.47 7.58 1.76
CA CYS A 132 -15.24 6.16 1.54
C CYS A 132 -14.88 5.50 2.85
N GLU A 133 -15.41 4.30 3.01
CA GLU A 133 -15.28 3.45 4.19
C GLU A 133 -13.87 3.53 4.78
N PRO A 134 -13.75 3.71 6.11
CA PRO A 134 -12.45 3.86 6.75
C PRO A 134 -11.51 2.72 6.32
N PRO A 135 -10.18 2.96 6.33
CA PRO A 135 -9.19 1.88 6.35
C PRO A 135 -9.71 0.77 7.25
N ALA A 136 -9.72 -0.48 6.76
CA ALA A 136 -10.05 -1.60 7.62
C ALA A 136 -9.06 -1.48 8.78
N ALA A 137 -9.53 -1.12 9.98
CA ALA A 137 -8.67 -0.88 11.12
C ALA A 137 -7.76 -2.10 11.18
N THR A 138 -6.45 -1.89 11.02
CA THR A 138 -5.51 -3.01 10.99
C THR A 138 -5.66 -3.67 12.35
N LEU A 139 -6.40 -4.79 12.41
CA LEU A 139 -6.53 -5.57 13.62
C LEU A 139 -5.13 -6.10 13.89
N LEU A 140 -4.45 -5.41 14.80
CA LEU A 140 -3.09 -5.76 15.18
C LEU A 140 -3.20 -7.08 15.94
N TYR A 141 -2.67 -8.15 15.35
CA TYR A 141 -2.35 -9.31 16.16
C TYR A 141 -1.29 -8.89 17.18
N LEU A 142 -1.68 -8.68 18.44
CA LEU A 142 -0.71 -8.33 19.47
C LEU A 142 -0.08 -9.61 20.02
N ARG A 143 0.98 -10.09 19.35
CA ARG A 143 1.86 -11.16 19.90
C ARG A 143 2.37 -10.78 21.30
N PRO A 144 2.69 -11.73 22.19
CA PRO A 144 3.42 -11.41 23.42
C PRO A 144 4.71 -10.65 23.12
N VAL A 145 5.04 -9.62 23.91
CA VAL A 145 6.18 -8.71 23.64
C VAL A 145 7.49 -9.48 23.44
N THR A 146 7.71 -10.55 24.21
CA THR A 146 8.88 -11.44 24.14
C THR A 146 9.03 -12.19 22.81
N GLN A 147 7.94 -12.37 22.06
CA GLN A 147 7.92 -13.05 20.76
C GLN A 147 8.00 -12.07 19.59
N ARG A 148 7.89 -10.76 19.85
CA ARG A 148 7.93 -9.74 18.80
C ARG A 148 9.38 -9.52 18.36
N LYS A 149 9.57 -9.40 17.06
CA LYS A 149 10.88 -9.20 16.42
C LYS A 149 10.76 -8.09 15.39
N ILE A 150 11.87 -7.45 15.06
CA ILE A 150 11.92 -6.54 13.92
C ILE A 150 12.12 -7.40 12.67
N VAL A 151 11.03 -7.69 11.96
CA VAL A 151 11.06 -8.59 10.79
C VAL A 151 11.23 -7.84 9.47
N ARG A 152 11.09 -6.51 9.48
CA ARG A 152 11.23 -5.70 8.29
C ARG A 152 11.86 -4.35 8.59
N THR A 153 12.91 -4.04 7.85
CA THR A 153 13.53 -2.72 7.81
C THR A 153 13.36 -2.13 6.41
N LYS A 154 12.98 -0.86 6.32
CA LYS A 154 12.82 -0.11 5.08
C LYS A 154 13.59 1.20 5.18
N CYS A 155 14.30 1.54 4.11
CA CYS A 155 15.00 2.81 3.97
C CYS A 155 14.50 3.46 2.67
N PHE A 156 14.01 4.70 2.73
CA PHE A 156 13.38 5.38 1.59
C PHE A 156 13.89 6.82 1.45
N HIS A 157 14.02 7.30 0.22
CA HIS A 157 14.03 8.74 -0.01
C HIS A 157 12.62 9.28 0.24
N LEU A 158 12.53 10.33 1.05
CA LEU A 158 11.25 10.93 1.39
C LEU A 158 10.75 11.76 0.21
N LEU A 159 9.47 11.65 -0.09
CA LEU A 159 8.82 12.51 -1.06
C LEU A 159 8.51 13.85 -0.39
N ASP A 160 8.76 14.93 -1.12
CA ASP A 160 8.30 16.26 -0.75
C ASP A 160 6.77 16.34 -0.93
N ARG A 161 6.06 16.61 0.16
CA ARG A 161 4.59 16.60 0.21
C ARG A 161 4.07 17.64 1.20
N THR A 162 2.92 18.22 0.89
CA THR A 162 2.07 18.89 1.88
C THR A 162 1.33 17.86 2.76
N ALA A 163 0.81 18.28 3.91
CA ALA A 163 -0.02 17.41 4.76
C ALA A 163 -1.28 16.90 4.03
N ALA A 164 -1.87 17.71 3.16
CA ALA A 164 -3.05 17.34 2.37
C ALA A 164 -2.72 16.25 1.33
N GLU A 165 -1.59 16.37 0.64
CA GLU A 165 -1.13 15.35 -0.31
C GLU A 165 -0.74 14.06 0.41
N ALA A 166 -0.03 14.14 1.54
CA ALA A 166 0.28 12.99 2.36
C ALA A 166 -0.99 12.26 2.83
N ALA A 167 -2.05 12.98 3.23
CA ALA A 167 -3.34 12.38 3.57
C ALA A 167 -3.99 11.67 2.37
N ALA A 168 -3.86 12.25 1.17
CA ALA A 168 -4.32 11.63 -0.07
C ALA A 168 -3.53 10.35 -0.40
N ASP A 169 -2.21 10.37 -0.25
CA ASP A 169 -1.32 9.21 -0.45
C ASP A 169 -1.62 8.11 0.58
N MET A 170 -1.79 8.45 1.86
CA MET A 170 -2.24 7.51 2.91
C MET A 170 -3.54 6.82 2.53
N ALA A 171 -4.51 7.56 2.01
CA ALA A 171 -5.79 7.00 1.60
C ALA A 171 -5.62 6.02 0.43
N LEU A 172 -4.77 6.31 -0.55
CA LEU A 172 -4.50 5.43 -1.69
C LEU A 172 -3.71 4.18 -1.30
N MET A 173 -2.81 4.32 -0.32
CA MET A 173 -1.91 3.27 0.13
C MET A 173 -2.45 2.45 1.31
N ASP A 174 -3.66 2.76 1.79
CA ASP A 174 -4.28 2.10 2.96
C ASP A 174 -3.34 2.10 4.19
N TYR A 175 -2.66 3.24 4.39
CA TYR A 175 -1.75 3.44 5.51
C TYR A 175 -2.39 4.31 6.59
N ASP A 176 -2.11 3.95 7.84
CA ASP A 176 -2.55 4.71 9.02
C ASP A 176 -1.59 5.85 9.39
N PHE A 177 -0.38 5.84 8.83
CA PHE A 177 0.59 6.92 8.92
C PHE A 177 1.43 7.06 7.64
N TRP A 178 2.07 8.21 7.44
CA TRP A 178 2.96 8.50 6.31
C TRP A 178 4.14 9.35 6.76
N LEU A 179 5.35 8.92 6.43
CA LEU A 179 6.60 9.65 6.64
C LEU A 179 7.00 10.34 5.33
N PHE A 180 7.23 11.65 5.38
CA PHE A 180 7.52 12.51 4.22
C PHE A 180 8.37 13.71 4.61
N ALA A 181 8.90 14.42 3.62
CA ALA A 181 9.49 15.74 3.80
C ALA A 181 8.38 16.78 3.62
N GLU A 182 8.15 17.62 4.62
CA GLU A 182 7.05 18.58 4.63
C GLU A 182 7.38 19.80 3.76
N SER A 183 6.64 19.97 2.66
CA SER A 183 6.77 21.10 1.76
C SER A 183 6.55 22.41 2.51
N GLY A 184 7.46 23.36 2.36
CA GLY A 184 7.42 24.68 3.01
C GLY A 184 8.00 24.72 4.43
N ALA A 185 8.22 23.58 5.07
CA ALA A 185 8.89 23.50 6.37
C ALA A 185 10.28 22.84 6.29
N GLU A 186 10.56 22.11 5.21
CA GLU A 186 11.85 21.42 4.96
C GLU A 186 12.27 20.48 6.10
N THR A 187 11.30 19.99 6.89
CA THR A 187 11.50 19.02 7.96
C THR A 187 10.92 17.66 7.58
N GLU A 188 11.48 16.59 8.12
CA GLU A 188 10.81 15.29 8.09
C GLU A 188 9.61 15.33 9.04
N SER A 189 8.48 14.80 8.56
CA SER A 189 7.22 14.81 9.29
C SER A 189 6.49 13.48 9.13
N VAL A 190 5.75 13.09 10.17
CA VAL A 190 4.80 11.98 10.13
C VAL A 190 3.39 12.50 10.27
N LEU A 191 2.57 12.23 9.26
CA LEU A 191 1.12 12.40 9.34
C LEU A 191 0.51 11.06 9.75
N ALA A 192 -0.42 11.09 10.70
CA ALA A 192 -1.14 9.90 11.15
C ALA A 192 -2.63 10.17 11.25
N ARG A 193 -3.43 9.15 10.96
CA ARG A 193 -4.88 9.21 11.14
C ARG A 193 -5.21 8.97 12.61
N THR A 194 -6.10 9.79 13.17
CA THR A 194 -6.64 9.59 14.52
C THR A 194 -8.07 9.06 14.44
N THR A 195 -8.63 8.72 15.60
CA THR A 195 -10.04 8.32 15.72
C THR A 195 -10.96 9.45 15.23
N GLY A 196 -12.03 9.09 14.52
CA GLY A 196 -12.99 10.08 13.99
C GLY A 196 -12.57 10.72 12.66
N GLY A 197 -11.50 10.24 12.03
CA GLY A 197 -11.10 10.70 10.69
C GLY A 197 -10.27 11.98 10.66
N HIS A 198 -9.88 12.51 11.83
CA HIS A 198 -8.91 13.58 11.95
C HIS A 198 -7.48 13.10 11.66
N TYR A 199 -6.55 14.03 11.54
CA TYR A 199 -5.14 13.75 11.33
C TYR A 199 -4.28 14.44 12.39
N ARG A 200 -3.18 13.80 12.75
CA ARG A 200 -2.14 14.35 13.62
C ARG A 200 -0.83 14.44 12.85
N LEU A 201 -0.20 15.61 12.85
CA LEU A 201 1.12 15.84 12.28
C LEU A 201 2.15 15.94 13.39
N ILE A 202 3.23 15.16 13.29
CA ILE A 202 4.38 15.20 14.20
C ILE A 202 5.61 15.53 13.38
N ARG A 203 6.37 16.53 13.79
CA ARG A 203 7.53 17.04 13.06
C ARG A 203 8.84 16.66 13.74
N LEU A 204 9.90 16.49 12.97
CA LEU A 204 11.22 16.19 13.50
C LEU A 204 11.87 17.41 14.17
N ASP A 205 11.57 18.62 13.67
CA ASP A 205 12.11 19.90 14.14
C ASP A 205 11.00 20.83 14.68
N GLU A 206 11.33 21.64 15.69
CA GLU A 206 10.42 22.62 16.31
C GLU A 206 10.03 23.77 15.37
N ARG A 207 10.87 24.07 14.37
CA ARG A 207 10.85 25.34 13.60
C ARG A 207 10.12 25.29 12.26
N ALA A 208 9.24 24.32 12.06
CA ALA A 208 8.44 24.27 10.86
C ALA A 208 7.34 25.35 10.88
N ALA A 209 7.25 26.15 9.82
CA ALA A 209 6.17 27.11 9.59
C ALA A 209 4.78 26.50 9.86
N THR A 210 3.78 27.34 10.11
CA THR A 210 2.37 26.90 10.26
C THR A 210 2.01 25.95 9.13
N ALA A 211 1.65 24.71 9.47
CA ALA A 211 1.21 23.73 8.49
C ALA A 211 0.07 24.35 7.69
N ASP A 212 0.09 24.24 6.37
CA ASP A 212 -1.05 24.63 5.56
C ASP A 212 -2.22 23.67 5.88
N SER A 213 -3.07 24.11 6.81
CA SER A 213 -4.17 23.32 7.38
C SER A 213 -5.49 23.57 6.66
N ALA A 214 -5.50 24.40 5.61
CA ALA A 214 -6.71 25.01 5.08
C ALA A 214 -7.79 24.01 4.63
N ASN A 215 -7.44 22.74 4.39
CA ASN A 215 -8.35 21.74 3.83
C ASN A 215 -8.33 20.37 4.53
N LEU A 216 -7.75 20.25 5.72
CA LEU A 216 -7.64 18.97 6.44
C LEU A 216 -7.99 19.16 7.93
N PRO A 217 -8.80 18.28 8.55
CA PRO A 217 -9.02 18.28 9.99
C PRO A 217 -7.75 17.84 10.72
N LEU A 218 -6.79 18.76 10.83
CA LEU A 218 -5.40 18.53 11.18
C LEU A 218 -5.08 19.11 12.56
N THR A 219 -4.42 18.32 13.40
CA THR A 219 -3.80 18.77 14.64
C THR A 219 -2.29 18.61 14.54
N VAL A 220 -1.53 19.69 14.68
CA VAL A 220 -0.07 19.64 14.75
C VAL A 220 0.33 19.35 16.20
N ALA A 221 1.27 18.43 16.42
CA ALA A 221 1.80 18.17 17.75
C ALA A 221 2.65 19.35 18.23
N ASP A 222 2.43 19.77 19.48
CA ASP A 222 3.13 20.93 20.07
C ASP A 222 4.63 20.68 20.25
N ALA A 223 5.01 19.43 20.55
CA ALA A 223 6.39 19.02 20.74
C ALA A 223 6.94 18.30 19.50
N PRO A 224 8.24 18.48 19.20
CA PRO A 224 8.91 17.74 18.14
C PRO A 224 9.00 16.25 18.49
N ALA A 225 9.36 15.44 17.49
CA ALA A 225 9.65 14.03 17.70
C ALA A 225 10.79 13.86 18.73
N PRO A 226 10.66 12.93 19.70
CA PRO A 226 11.69 12.74 20.71
C PRO A 226 12.99 12.23 20.08
N VAL A 227 14.13 12.62 20.66
CA VAL A 227 15.45 12.08 20.29
C VAL A 227 15.72 10.82 21.10
N LEU A 228 15.80 9.67 20.43
CA LEU A 228 15.96 8.35 21.07
C LEU A 228 16.98 7.53 20.29
N ASP A 229 17.63 6.56 20.94
CA ASP A 229 18.22 5.45 20.21
C ASP A 229 17.16 4.39 19.86
N ARG A 230 17.60 3.41 19.07
CA ARG A 230 16.73 2.36 18.56
C ARG A 230 16.12 1.48 19.65
N ALA A 231 16.86 1.21 20.74
CA ALA A 231 16.39 0.36 21.83
C ALA A 231 15.36 1.12 22.69
N GLU A 232 15.65 2.38 23.02
CA GLU A 232 14.75 3.30 23.71
C GLU A 232 13.43 3.48 22.94
N ALA A 233 13.51 3.70 21.63
CA ALA A 233 12.34 3.85 20.76
C ALA A 233 11.47 2.58 20.75
N LEU A 234 12.08 1.40 20.67
CA LEU A 234 11.35 0.14 20.71
C LEU A 234 10.67 -0.08 22.07
N ALA A 235 11.38 0.19 23.18
CA ALA A 235 10.83 0.09 24.52
C ALA A 235 9.65 1.05 24.71
N ARG A 236 9.77 2.29 24.22
CA ARG A 236 8.68 3.28 24.28
C ARG A 236 7.47 2.88 23.45
N LEU A 237 7.65 2.26 22.29
CA LEU A 237 6.53 1.72 21.51
C LEU A 237 5.84 0.58 22.26
N GLN A 238 6.60 -0.31 22.89
CA GLN A 238 6.05 -1.42 23.68
C GLN A 238 5.19 -0.97 24.85
N LEU A 239 5.57 0.14 25.51
CA LEU A 239 4.88 0.68 26.68
C LEU A 239 3.69 1.58 26.33
N SER A 240 3.71 2.26 25.18
CA SER A 240 2.70 3.28 24.86
C SER A 240 1.37 2.70 24.33
N GLY A 241 1.38 1.46 23.82
CA GLY A 241 0.21 0.90 23.13
C GLY A 241 -0.13 1.58 21.80
N SER A 242 0.69 2.55 21.36
CA SER A 242 0.52 3.24 20.09
C SER A 242 0.78 2.30 18.91
N PRO A 243 0.11 2.49 17.75
CA PRO A 243 0.35 1.67 16.57
C PRO A 243 1.74 1.90 15.95
N PHE A 244 2.33 3.09 16.16
CA PHE A 244 3.67 3.45 15.72
C PHE A 244 4.31 4.48 16.68
N LEU A 245 5.62 4.66 16.56
CA LEU A 245 6.41 5.69 17.20
C LEU A 245 7.32 6.35 16.16
N PHE A 246 7.18 7.67 15.99
CA PHE A 246 8.10 8.50 15.23
C PHE A 246 9.09 9.17 16.20
N TYR A 247 10.37 9.14 15.87
CA TYR A 247 11.45 9.68 16.69
C TYR A 247 12.62 10.14 15.81
N ARG A 248 13.48 11.03 16.34
CA ARG A 248 14.79 11.31 15.76
C ARG A 248 15.79 10.29 16.30
N ASP A 249 16.41 9.54 15.41
CA ASP A 249 17.45 8.59 15.80
C ASP A 249 18.76 9.33 16.11
N ARG A 250 19.31 9.10 17.32
CA ARG A 250 20.46 9.83 17.84
C ARG A 250 21.74 9.60 17.04
N GLU A 251 21.94 8.41 16.49
CA GLU A 251 23.14 8.07 15.72
C GLU A 251 22.99 8.46 14.25
N LEU A 252 21.79 8.26 13.69
CA LEU A 252 21.52 8.52 12.28
C LEU A 252 21.16 9.98 11.98
N ASP A 253 20.85 10.77 13.01
CA ASP A 253 20.36 12.16 12.97
C ASP A 253 19.26 12.36 11.92
N ARG A 254 18.24 11.52 11.97
CA ARG A 254 17.11 11.55 11.02
C ARG A 254 15.85 10.92 11.60
N GLY A 255 14.72 11.16 10.94
CA GLY A 255 13.44 10.62 11.33
C GLY A 255 13.34 9.11 11.07
N CYS A 256 12.95 8.41 12.12
CA CYS A 256 12.75 6.97 12.13
C CYS A 256 11.37 6.63 12.69
N VAL A 257 10.75 5.58 12.14
CA VAL A 257 9.44 5.07 12.57
C VAL A 257 9.53 3.60 12.92
N PHE A 258 9.20 3.27 14.16
CA PHE A 258 8.81 1.92 14.54
C PHE A 258 7.29 1.77 14.44
N TYR A 259 6.81 0.63 13.95
CA TYR A 259 5.38 0.38 13.85
C TYR A 259 5.02 -1.09 14.03
N HIS A 260 3.81 -1.32 14.50
CA HIS A 260 3.22 -2.65 14.56
C HIS A 260 2.77 -3.11 13.17
N ARG A 261 3.19 -4.31 12.79
CA ARG A 261 2.75 -4.96 11.56
C ARG A 261 1.49 -5.78 11.82
N TYR A 262 0.75 -6.08 10.76
CA TYR A 262 -0.44 -6.95 10.82
C TYR A 262 -0.14 -8.35 11.39
N ASP A 263 1.09 -8.85 11.23
CA ASP A 263 1.54 -10.16 11.71
C ASP A 263 1.98 -10.15 13.18
N GLY A 264 1.86 -9.00 13.85
CA GLY A 264 2.20 -8.79 15.25
C GLY A 264 3.68 -8.55 15.55
N HIS A 265 4.52 -8.55 14.52
CA HIS A 265 5.92 -8.16 14.63
C HIS A 265 6.10 -6.65 14.43
N TYR A 266 7.34 -6.19 14.55
CA TYR A 266 7.70 -4.80 14.31
C TYR A 266 8.24 -4.58 12.90
N GLY A 267 7.88 -3.45 12.32
CA GLY A 267 8.56 -2.87 11.19
C GLY A 267 9.35 -1.63 11.62
N PHE A 268 10.43 -1.37 10.90
CA PHE A 268 11.27 -0.19 11.06
C PHE A 268 11.39 0.54 9.72
N ILE A 269 11.18 1.86 9.73
CA ILE A 269 11.34 2.74 8.57
C ILE A 269 12.34 3.83 8.97
N THR A 270 13.29 4.10 8.09
CA THR A 270 14.19 5.25 8.20
C THR A 270 14.19 6.03 6.89
N SER A 271 14.38 7.34 6.99
CA SER A 271 14.68 8.16 5.81
C SER A 271 16.10 7.88 5.29
N ARG A 272 16.26 8.10 3.99
CA ARG A 272 17.54 8.17 3.30
C ARG A 272 17.75 9.62 2.89
N ARG A 273 18.91 10.18 3.28
CA ARG A 273 19.43 11.42 2.70
C ARG A 273 20.00 11.13 1.31
#